data_AF-A0A0E0A6P7-F1
#
_entry.id   AF-A0A0E0A6P7-F1
#
_cell.length_a   1.000
_cell.length_b   1.000
_cell.length_c   1.000
_cell.angle_alpha   90.00
_cell.angle_beta   90.00
_cell.angle_gamma   90.00
#
_symmetry.space_group_name_H-M   'P 1'
#
loop_
_entity.id
_entity.type
_entity.pdbx_description
1 polymer ?
#
loop_
_entity_poly.entity_id
_entity_poly.type
_entity_poly.pdbx_seq_one_letter_code
_entity_poly.pdbx_strand_id
1 'polypeptide(L)'
;MNPAERFTVLSSIGGECMCEEGLLQLLKRKATPICCIWFQPTPEMKIEQGIMKTIHVNRMIKAGFQVKILMADWFAQRKSKIDTLDKARTIGLYNIEMWKAAGMDLHKVELLWLSDELNHHAPDYWPIAMDVARKTTMDEMIRWTYGSSMSINEIYAC
;
A
#
# COMPACT_ATOMS: atom_id res chain seq x y z
N MET A 1 1.75 -6.35 22.62
CA MET A 1 0.62 -5.42 22.75
C MET A 1 -0.67 -6.21 22.75
N ASN A 2 -1.63 -5.81 23.58
CA ASN A 2 -2.98 -6.39 23.56
C ASN A 2 -3.76 -5.90 22.30
N PRO A 3 -4.88 -6.54 21.92
CA PRO A 3 -5.63 -6.15 20.73
C PRO A 3 -6.15 -4.70 20.75
N ALA A 4 -6.48 -4.14 21.91
CA ALA A 4 -6.97 -2.77 22.04
C ALA A 4 -5.86 -1.74 21.77
N GLU A 5 -4.66 -1.95 22.31
CA GLU A 5 -3.49 -1.12 22.03
C GLU A 5 -3.13 -1.12 20.53
N ARG A 6 -3.19 -2.29 19.90
CA ARG A 6 -2.93 -2.44 18.46
C ARG A 6 -3.95 -1.70 17.62
N PHE A 7 -5.23 -1.75 18.02
CA PHE A 7 -6.29 -0.98 17.39
C PHE A 7 -6.00 0.51 17.49
N THR A 8 -5.70 1.03 18.68
CA THR A 8 -5.36 2.45 18.87
C THR A 8 -4.18 2.89 18.01
N VAL A 9 -3.14 2.05 17.86
CA VAL A 9 -2.02 2.35 16.96
C VAL A 9 -2.49 2.52 15.52
N LEU A 10 -3.27 1.57 14.98
CA LEU A 10 -3.78 1.65 13.61
C LEU A 10 -4.73 2.83 13.40
N SER A 11 -5.68 3.04 14.31
CA SER A 11 -6.64 4.13 14.22
C SER A 11 -5.98 5.51 14.30
N SER A 12 -4.79 5.61 14.92
CA SER A 12 -4.01 6.86 14.93
C SER A 12 -3.20 7.10 13.65
N ILE A 13 -3.11 6.12 12.76
CA ILE A 13 -2.40 6.20 11.48
C ILE A 13 -3.37 6.53 10.34
N GLY A 14 -4.54 5.87 10.33
CA GLY A 14 -5.60 6.13 9.36
C GLY A 14 -6.41 7.38 9.71
N GLY A 15 -6.83 8.15 8.69
CA GLY A 15 -7.80 9.24 8.88
C GLY A 15 -9.24 8.74 9.04
N GLU A 16 -9.52 7.53 8.54
CA GLU A 16 -10.83 6.88 8.57
C GLU A 16 -10.66 5.36 8.75
N CYS A 17 -11.60 4.73 9.46
CA CYS A 17 -11.68 3.28 9.58
C CYS A 17 -13.04 2.79 9.09
N MET A 18 -13.05 2.00 8.01
CA MET A 18 -14.28 1.52 7.37
C MET A 18 -15.15 0.63 8.27
N CYS A 19 -14.54 -0.18 9.14
CA CYS A 19 -15.26 -1.08 10.04
C CYS A 19 -14.42 -1.38 11.29
N GLU A 20 -14.69 -0.65 12.38
CA GLU A 20 -13.94 -0.79 13.63
C GLU A 20 -14.16 -2.15 14.29
N GLU A 21 -15.40 -2.65 14.30
CA GLU A 21 -15.74 -3.94 14.90
C GLU A 21 -15.05 -5.09 14.18
N GLY A 22 -15.03 -5.04 12.85
CA GLY A 22 -14.35 -6.02 12.00
C GLY A 22 -12.84 -6.04 12.26
N LEU A 23 -12.22 -4.87 12.38
CA LEU A 23 -10.81 -4.75 12.72
C LEU A 23 -10.51 -5.31 14.11
N LEU A 24 -11.30 -4.96 15.13
CA LEU A 24 -11.13 -5.50 16.49
C LEU A 24 -11.28 -7.02 16.53
N GLN A 25 -12.22 -7.59 15.78
CA GLN A 25 -12.36 -9.05 15.66
C GLN A 25 -11.15 -9.68 14.98
N LEU A 26 -10.62 -9.07 13.91
CA LEU A 26 -9.42 -9.53 13.23
C LEU A 26 -8.21 -9.56 14.17
N LEU A 27 -8.01 -8.49 14.94
CA LEU A 27 -6.92 -8.35 15.91
C LEU A 27 -7.01 -9.36 17.06
N LYS A 28 -8.22 -9.81 17.43
CA LYS A 28 -8.42 -10.88 18.40
C LYS A 28 -8.12 -12.27 17.84
N ARG A 29 -8.42 -12.49 16.55
CA ARG A 29 -8.29 -13.82 15.90
C ARG A 29 -6.88 -14.09 15.36
N LYS A 30 -6.22 -13.10 14.78
CA LYS A 30 -4.89 -13.25 14.18
C LYS A 30 -3.82 -12.67 15.10
N ALA A 31 -2.83 -13.49 15.45
CA ALA A 31 -1.68 -13.04 16.23
C ALA A 31 -0.85 -12.00 15.47
N THR A 32 -0.61 -12.22 14.17
CA THR A 32 0.19 -11.35 13.30
C THR A 32 -0.58 -11.01 12.01
N PRO A 33 -1.60 -10.13 12.08
CA PRO A 33 -2.25 -9.56 10.90
C PRO A 33 -1.25 -8.86 9.98
N ILE A 34 -1.57 -8.91 8.69
CA ILE A 34 -0.77 -8.33 7.61
C ILE A 34 -1.38 -6.97 7.26
N CYS A 35 -0.55 -5.92 7.27
CA CYS A 35 -0.89 -4.62 6.71
C CYS A 35 -0.24 -4.51 5.33
N CYS A 36 -1.05 -4.51 4.27
CA CYS A 36 -0.58 -4.24 2.92
C CYS A 36 -0.63 -2.74 2.67
N ILE A 37 0.43 -2.17 2.11
CA ILE A 37 0.53 -0.74 1.83
C ILE A 37 0.82 -0.56 0.35
N TRP A 38 -0.06 0.17 -0.34
CA TRP A 38 0.18 0.60 -1.71
C TRP A 38 1.20 1.75 -1.77
N PHE A 39 2.13 1.66 -2.74
CA PHE A 39 3.01 2.76 -3.08
C PHE A 39 3.31 2.79 -4.58
N GLN A 40 3.06 3.92 -5.24
CA GLN A 40 3.44 4.13 -6.62
C GLN A 40 4.82 4.81 -6.67
N PRO A 41 5.84 4.20 -7.33
CA PRO A 41 7.14 4.81 -7.51
C PRO A 41 7.07 6.25 -8.04
N THR A 42 7.86 7.14 -7.45
CA THR A 42 7.89 8.56 -7.79
C THR A 42 9.32 9.12 -7.76
N PRO A 43 9.75 9.89 -8.77
CA PRO A 43 11.08 10.51 -8.76
C PRO A 43 11.20 11.56 -7.66
N GLU A 44 10.08 12.22 -7.35
CA GLU A 44 9.97 13.25 -6.32
C GLU A 44 9.12 12.69 -5.18
N MET A 45 9.79 12.22 -4.13
CA MET A 45 9.10 11.71 -2.94
C MET A 45 8.78 12.88 -2.00
N LYS A 46 7.49 13.06 -1.72
CA LYS A 46 7.04 14.08 -0.77
C LYS A 46 7.31 13.65 0.67
N ILE A 47 7.26 14.60 1.61
CA ILE A 47 7.50 14.35 3.05
C ILE A 47 6.53 13.29 3.60
N GLU A 48 5.29 13.30 3.13
CA GLU A 48 4.27 12.35 3.58
C GLU A 48 4.60 10.93 3.10
N GLN A 49 5.12 10.82 1.89
CA GLN A 49 5.51 9.55 1.26
C GLN A 49 6.81 8.97 1.83
N GLY A 50 7.75 9.84 2.23
CA GLY A 50 9.03 9.43 2.81
C GLY A 50 8.96 9.31 4.33
N ILE A 51 8.93 10.45 5.02
CA ILE A 51 9.09 10.54 6.48
C ILE A 51 7.84 10.02 7.21
N MET A 52 6.64 10.51 6.87
CA MET A 52 5.42 10.09 7.57
C MET A 52 5.14 8.61 7.36
N LYS A 53 5.28 8.12 6.12
CA LYS A 53 5.18 6.70 5.80
C LYS A 53 6.14 5.84 6.64
N THR A 54 7.39 6.28 6.79
CA THR A 54 8.39 5.62 7.62
C THR A 54 7.96 5.52 9.09
N ILE A 55 7.48 6.63 9.66
CA ILE A 55 6.96 6.66 11.04
C ILE A 55 5.79 5.68 11.18
N HIS A 56 4.83 5.70 10.25
CA HIS A 56 3.65 4.84 10.29
C HIS A 56 4.02 3.35 10.18
N VAL A 57 4.88 2.99 9.22
CA VAL A 57 5.36 1.60 9.05
C VAL A 57 6.08 1.11 10.30
N ASN A 58 6.99 1.91 10.87
CA ASN A 58 7.69 1.52 12.09
C ASN A 58 6.74 1.37 13.29
N ARG A 59 5.68 2.18 13.39
CA ARG A 59 4.65 2.03 14.43
C ARG A 59 3.87 0.72 14.25
N MET A 60 3.51 0.35 13.02
CA MET A 60 2.86 -0.93 12.73
C MET A 60 3.77 -2.11 13.09
N ILE A 61 5.03 -2.08 12.68
CA ILE A 61 6.01 -3.13 13.01
C ILE A 61 6.14 -3.28 14.53
N LYS A 62 6.28 -2.17 15.27
CA LYS A 62 6.37 -2.18 16.75
C LYS A 62 5.09 -2.72 17.41
N ALA A 63 3.93 -2.52 16.80
CA ALA A 63 2.66 -3.05 17.27
C ALA A 63 2.42 -4.52 16.86
N GLY A 64 3.39 -5.20 16.23
CA GLY A 64 3.35 -6.62 15.91
C GLY A 64 2.57 -6.95 14.63
N PHE A 65 2.47 -6.00 13.70
CA PHE A 65 1.92 -6.25 12.36
C PHE A 65 3.03 -6.70 11.41
N GLN A 66 2.70 -7.64 10.52
CA GLN A 66 3.53 -7.91 9.35
C GLN A 66 3.21 -6.84 8.31
N VAL A 67 4.22 -6.12 7.82
CA VAL A 67 4.00 -5.05 6.85
C VAL A 67 4.49 -5.50 5.48
N LYS A 68 3.61 -5.41 4.47
CA LYS A 68 3.98 -5.58 3.06
C LYS A 68 3.82 -4.25 2.34
N ILE A 69 4.80 -3.83 1.57
CA ILE A 69 4.67 -2.68 0.68
C ILE A 69 4.61 -3.20 -0.76
N LEU A 70 3.50 -2.94 -1.42
CA LEU A 70 3.28 -3.28 -2.83
C LEU A 70 3.68 -2.09 -3.70
N MET A 71 4.81 -2.22 -4.38
CA MET A 71 5.37 -1.25 -5.30
C MET A 71 4.62 -1.32 -6.64
N ALA A 72 3.78 -0.34 -6.92
CA ALA A 72 2.94 -0.26 -8.11
C ALA A 72 3.68 0.24 -9.36
N ASP A 73 4.81 -0.42 -9.68
CA ASP A 73 5.67 -0.11 -10.82
C ASP A 73 4.94 -0.23 -12.18
N TRP A 74 4.10 -1.25 -12.34
CA TRP A 74 3.29 -1.46 -13.53
C TRP A 74 2.33 -0.31 -13.84
N PHE A 75 1.85 0.40 -12.81
CA PHE A 75 1.02 1.59 -12.98
C PHE A 75 1.86 2.88 -13.09
N ALA A 76 3.04 2.93 -12.49
CA ALA A 76 3.95 4.07 -12.60
C ALA A 76 4.36 4.35 -14.05
N GLN A 77 4.57 3.30 -14.87
CA GLN A 77 4.95 3.46 -16.27
C GLN A 77 3.90 4.17 -17.17
N ARG A 78 2.69 4.44 -16.65
CA ARG A 78 1.64 5.17 -17.41
C ARG A 78 1.77 6.69 -17.31
N LYS A 79 2.70 7.20 -16.48
CA LYS A 79 2.95 8.64 -16.31
C LYS A 79 3.95 9.12 -17.35
N SER A 80 3.74 10.32 -17.91
CA SER A 80 4.58 10.87 -18.99
C SER A 80 6.09 10.93 -18.70
N LYS A 81 6.49 11.03 -17.42
CA LYS A 81 7.90 11.07 -16.98
C LYS A 81 8.50 9.68 -16.69
N ILE A 82 7.70 8.62 -16.65
CA ILE A 82 8.12 7.25 -16.38
C ILE A 82 7.51 6.40 -17.49
N ASP A 83 8.24 6.20 -18.58
CA ASP A 83 7.73 5.61 -19.82
C ASP A 83 8.00 4.09 -19.94
N THR A 84 8.76 3.53 -19.00
CA THR A 84 9.25 2.15 -19.05
C THR A 84 9.23 1.53 -17.67
N LEU A 85 9.01 0.21 -17.61
CA LEU A 85 9.03 -0.55 -16.37
C LEU A 85 10.41 -0.47 -15.68
N ASP A 86 11.50 -0.50 -16.44
CA ASP A 86 12.86 -0.40 -15.90
C ASP A 86 13.11 0.94 -15.20
N LYS A 87 12.64 2.05 -15.78
CA LYS A 87 12.69 3.36 -15.12
C LYS A 87 11.81 3.39 -13.87
N ALA A 88 10.61 2.80 -13.93
CA ALA A 88 9.73 2.70 -12.77
C ALA A 88 10.40 1.93 -11.61
N ARG A 89 11.08 0.82 -11.91
CA ARG A 89 11.84 0.05 -10.92
C ARG A 89 13.05 0.79 -10.39
N THR A 90 13.80 1.46 -11.26
CA THR A 90 14.95 2.29 -10.84
C THR A 90 14.51 3.37 -9.86
N ILE A 91 13.39 4.04 -10.15
CA ILE A 91 12.79 5.03 -9.25
C ILE A 91 12.30 4.38 -7.95
N GLY A 92 11.67 3.20 -8.02
CA GLY A 92 11.25 2.46 -6.84
C GLY A 92 12.41 2.04 -5.93
N LEU A 93 13.55 1.63 -6.50
CA LEU A 93 14.77 1.34 -5.75
C LEU A 93 15.33 2.60 -5.08
N TYR A 94 15.32 3.73 -5.78
CA TYR A 94 15.65 5.03 -5.18
C TYR A 94 14.70 5.40 -4.02
N ASN A 95 13.40 5.13 -4.17
CA ASN A 95 12.42 5.33 -3.10
C ASN A 95 12.70 4.45 -1.87
N ILE A 96 13.14 3.20 -2.07
CA ILE A 96 13.52 2.28 -0.99
C ILE A 96 14.77 2.81 -0.24
N GLU A 97 15.78 3.30 -0.95
CA GLU A 97 16.96 3.90 -0.30
C GLU A 97 16.60 5.17 0.49
N MET A 98 15.62 5.97 0.03
CA MET A 98 15.11 7.10 0.81
C MET A 98 14.43 6.66 2.10
N TRP A 99 13.62 5.58 2.09
CA TRP A 99 13.02 5.04 3.31
C TRP A 99 14.06 4.45 4.26
N LYS A 100 15.10 3.82 3.73
CA LYS A 100 16.25 3.36 4.51
C LYS A 100 16.94 4.53 5.20
N ALA A 101 17.21 5.62 4.48
CA ALA A 101 17.79 6.84 5.02
C ALA A 101 16.87 7.53 6.06
N ALA A 102 15.56 7.47 5.87
CA ALA A 102 14.56 7.97 6.82
C ALA A 102 14.41 7.08 8.08
N GLY A 103 15.08 5.92 8.12
CA GLY A 103 15.07 5.01 9.27
C GLY A 103 13.91 4.01 9.30
N MET A 104 13.35 3.64 8.14
CA MET A 104 12.37 2.55 8.05
C MET A 104 13.04 1.21 8.35
N ASP A 105 12.42 0.38 9.20
CA ASP A 105 12.90 -0.96 9.54
C ASP A 105 12.60 -1.96 8.39
N LEU A 106 13.31 -1.78 7.26
CA LEU A 106 13.10 -2.54 6.03
C LEU A 106 13.35 -4.04 6.20
N HIS A 107 14.08 -4.48 7.24
CA HIS A 107 14.27 -5.90 7.54
C HIS A 107 12.98 -6.61 7.94
N LYS A 108 11.98 -5.85 8.43
CA LYS A 108 10.66 -6.37 8.83
C LYS A 108 9.55 -5.99 7.86
N VAL A 109 9.92 -5.41 6.72
CA VAL A 109 9.00 -5.07 5.64
C VAL A 109 9.22 -6.04 4.48
N GLU A 110 8.14 -6.61 3.98
CA GLU A 110 8.16 -7.38 2.74
C GLU A 110 7.88 -6.44 1.56
N LEU A 111 8.85 -6.28 0.67
CA LEU A 111 8.72 -5.45 -0.53
C LEU A 111 8.29 -6.33 -1.70
N LEU A 112 7.17 -6.00 -2.34
CA LEU A 112 6.63 -6.71 -3.49
C LEU A 112 6.55 -5.78 -4.68
N TRP A 113 6.88 -6.26 -5.88
CA TRP A 113 6.68 -5.52 -7.12
C TRP A 113 5.39 -5.97 -7.78
N LEU A 114 4.49 -5.04 -8.06
CA LEU A 114 3.19 -5.37 -8.64
C LEU A 114 3.33 -6.07 -9.99
N SER A 115 4.27 -5.62 -10.83
CA SER A 115 4.52 -6.28 -12.12
C SER A 115 4.92 -7.75 -11.96
N ASP A 116 5.72 -8.09 -10.94
CA ASP A 116 6.09 -9.48 -10.65
C ASP A 116 4.88 -10.27 -10.15
N GLU A 117 4.12 -9.73 -9.20
CA GLU A 117 2.91 -10.38 -8.66
C GLU A 117 1.86 -10.65 -9.75
N LEU A 118 1.64 -9.68 -10.65
CA LEU A 118 0.73 -9.82 -11.78
C LEU A 118 1.18 -10.91 -12.76
N ASN A 119 2.48 -11.05 -13.00
CA ASN A 119 3.00 -12.08 -13.88
C ASN A 119 2.90 -13.47 -13.23
N HIS A 120 3.24 -13.60 -11.95
CA HIS A 120 3.18 -14.88 -11.23
C HIS A 120 1.73 -15.37 -11.04
N HIS A 121 0.79 -14.46 -10.80
CA HIS A 121 -0.61 -14.78 -10.53
C HIS A 121 -1.56 -14.42 -11.68
N ALA A 122 -1.05 -14.23 -12.90
CA ALA A 122 -1.84 -13.83 -14.06
C ALA A 122 -3.10 -14.71 -14.28
N PRO A 123 -3.02 -16.05 -14.21
CA PRO A 123 -4.19 -16.90 -14.45
C PRO A 123 -5.31 -16.71 -13.43
N ASP A 124 -4.98 -16.35 -12.19
CA ASP A 124 -5.95 -16.14 -11.12
C ASP A 124 -6.44 -14.68 -11.06
N TYR A 125 -5.54 -13.74 -11.32
CA TYR A 125 -5.81 -12.31 -11.23
C TYR A 125 -6.75 -11.81 -12.34
N TRP A 126 -6.46 -12.14 -13.60
CA TRP A 126 -7.19 -11.56 -14.73
C TRP A 126 -8.68 -11.95 -14.77
N PRO A 127 -9.09 -13.19 -14.46
CA PRO A 127 -10.52 -13.52 -14.35
C PRO A 127 -11.25 -12.69 -13.29
N ILE A 128 -10.63 -12.46 -12.13
CA ILE A 128 -11.20 -11.62 -11.07
C ILE A 128 -11.31 -10.17 -11.54
N ALA A 129 -10.24 -9.63 -12.14
CA ALA A 129 -10.23 -8.27 -12.67
C ALA A 129 -11.33 -8.05 -13.72
N MET A 130 -11.52 -9.01 -14.64
CA MET A 130 -12.57 -8.96 -15.66
C MET A 130 -13.97 -9.11 -15.06
N ASP A 131 -14.14 -9.94 -14.03
CA ASP A 131 -15.41 -10.08 -13.33
C ASP A 131 -15.81 -8.79 -12.61
N VAL A 132 -14.87 -8.13 -11.92
CA VAL A 132 -15.08 -6.82 -11.31
C VAL A 132 -15.42 -5.78 -12.37
N ALA A 133 -14.63 -5.69 -13.44
CA ALA A 133 -14.86 -4.73 -14.52
C ALA A 133 -16.25 -4.86 -15.17
N ARG A 134 -16.76 -6.09 -15.29
CA ARG A 134 -18.11 -6.36 -15.84
C ARG A 134 -19.23 -5.95 -14.88
N LYS A 135 -18.98 -5.96 -13.58
CA LYS A 135 -19.97 -5.62 -12.54
C LYS A 135 -19.99 -4.13 -12.20
N THR A 136 -18.92 -3.41 -12.55
CA THR A 136 -18.81 -1.96 -12.32
C THR A 136 -19.28 -1.18 -13.53
N THR A 137 -20.11 -0.17 -13.28
CA THR A 137 -20.58 0.76 -14.32
C THR A 137 -19.53 1.82 -14.65
N MET A 138 -19.66 2.44 -15.84
CA MET A 138 -18.74 3.51 -16.24
C MET A 138 -18.79 4.71 -15.27
N ASP A 139 -19.96 5.07 -14.77
CA ASP A 139 -20.12 6.19 -13.83
C ASP A 139 -19.43 5.91 -12.48
N GLU A 140 -19.46 4.67 -12.00
CA GLU A 140 -18.73 4.24 -10.80
C GLU A 140 -17.21 4.31 -11.01
N MET A 141 -16.71 3.82 -12.15
CA MET A 141 -15.29 3.91 -12.49
C MET A 141 -14.81 5.36 -12.59
N ILE A 142 -15.61 6.23 -13.20
CA ILE A 142 -15.33 7.66 -13.32
C ILE A 142 -15.27 8.30 -11.93
N ARG A 143 -16.22 7.99 -11.04
CA ARG A 143 -16.23 8.48 -9.65
C ARG A 143 -14.93 8.13 -8.91
N TRP A 144 -14.44 6.89 -9.06
CA TRP A 144 -13.17 6.47 -8.44
C TRP A 144 -11.95 7.18 -9.05
N THR A 145 -11.99 7.48 -10.35
CA THR A 145 -10.91 8.21 -11.02
C THR A 145 -10.75 9.62 -10.45
N TYR A 146 -11.86 10.32 -10.19
CA TYR A 146 -11.82 11.63 -9.54
C TYR A 146 -11.37 11.55 -8.07
N GLY A 147 -11.79 10.53 -7.33
CA GLY A 147 -11.30 10.29 -5.96
C GLY A 147 -9.79 9.99 -5.88
N SER A 148 -9.25 9.29 -6.89
CA SER A 148 -7.83 8.91 -6.97
C SER A 148 -6.88 10.09 -7.17
N SER A 149 -7.38 11.23 -7.69
CA SER A 149 -6.60 12.48 -7.73
C SER A 149 -6.46 13.16 -6.36
N MET A 150 -7.24 12.73 -5.36
CA MET A 150 -7.30 13.34 -4.03
C MET A 150 -6.70 12.46 -2.91
N SER A 151 -6.41 11.18 -3.16
CA SER A 151 -6.01 10.20 -2.12
C SER A 151 -4.53 9.76 -2.13
N ILE A 152 -3.59 10.65 -2.48
CA ILE A 152 -2.14 10.41 -2.25
C ILE A 152 -1.81 10.16 -0.74
N ASN A 153 -2.77 10.43 0.16
CA ASN A 153 -2.63 10.30 1.61
C ASN A 153 -3.16 8.99 2.21
N GLU A 154 -3.80 8.10 1.44
CA GLU A 154 -4.43 6.92 2.03
C GLU A 154 -3.47 5.73 2.07
N ILE A 155 -3.03 5.39 3.28
CA ILE A 155 -2.63 4.02 3.59
C ILE A 155 -3.93 3.19 3.54
N TYR A 156 -4.23 2.61 2.38
CA TYR A 156 -5.23 1.55 2.29
C TYR A 156 -4.67 0.33 3.01
N ALA A 157 -4.88 0.25 4.32
CA ALA A 157 -4.77 -1.01 5.03
C ALA A 157 -6.00 -1.83 4.67
N CYS A 158 -5.84 -2.83 3.79
CA CYS A 158 -6.78 -3.95 3.73
C CYS A 158 -6.68 -4.79 5.01
#